data_AF-A0A7J3HPK2-F1
#
_entry.id   AF-A0A7J3HPK2-F1
#
_cell.length_a   1.000
_cell.length_b   1.000
_cell.length_c   1.000
_cell.angle_alpha   90.00
_cell.angle_beta   90.00
_cell.angle_gamma   90.00
#
_symmetry.space_group_name_H-M   'P 1'
#
loop_
_entity.id
_entity.type
_entity.pdbx_description
1 polymer ?
#
loop_
_entity_poly.entity_id
_entity_poly.type
_entity_poly.pdbx_seq_one_letter_code
_entity_poly.pdbx_strand_id
1 'polypeptide(L)'
;GRIGLLAIASPSLVVYGIYNYDHFATALVGAAIALFLIKKPELSGLASGLAFAFKLYSGLILPLFLMELRDNLQRLSYFVFFLLGAGVPYIAQIVLNPSSIAEFFRYHYGWGLENAWYIWIFGKSDSPSAKIFGLALGAYLVLRVYVMDGSLLSRCFLAVTAWLFSSYIFTPQMVIWLLPLLVAQRSALYLWPALEITNVGIIMTWFGEYDPVMPGTPPQILALLRAVALGLMGLSVYYHEKGESPKKLLFRILSMGHRYV
;
A
#
# COMPACT_ATOMS: atom_id res chain seq x y z
N GLY A 1 -9.31 14.16 -15.48
CA GLY A 1 -8.92 15.47 -14.94
C GLY A 1 -7.41 15.55 -14.74
N ARG A 2 -6.83 16.74 -14.53
CA ARG A 2 -5.36 16.97 -14.47
C ARG A 2 -4.61 16.06 -13.46
N ILE A 3 -5.23 15.71 -12.33
CA ILE A 3 -4.63 14.83 -11.33
C ILE A 3 -4.57 13.36 -11.81
N GLY A 4 -5.54 12.92 -12.61
CA GLY A 4 -5.49 11.59 -13.23
C GLY A 4 -4.35 11.46 -14.24
N LEU A 5 -4.00 12.55 -14.94
CA LEU A 5 -2.83 12.56 -15.82
C LEU A 5 -1.52 12.44 -15.04
N LEU A 6 -1.41 13.07 -13.86
CA LEU A 6 -0.26 12.89 -12.98
C LEU A 6 -0.11 11.43 -12.50
N ALA A 7 -1.22 10.74 -12.23
CA ALA A 7 -1.19 9.34 -11.83
C ALA A 7 -0.74 8.42 -12.98
N ILE A 8 -1.20 8.68 -14.21
CA ILE A 8 -0.81 7.90 -15.40
C ILE A 8 0.65 8.20 -15.79
N ALA A 9 1.10 9.43 -15.64
CA ALA A 9 2.47 9.85 -15.93
C ALA A 9 3.45 9.61 -14.77
N SER A 10 3.03 8.88 -13.73
CA SER A 10 3.87 8.55 -12.57
C SER A 10 5.12 7.78 -13.03
N PRO A 11 6.33 8.25 -12.69
CA PRO A 11 7.57 7.50 -12.94
C PRO A 11 7.51 6.03 -12.52
N SER A 12 6.94 5.73 -11.36
CA SER A 12 6.76 4.34 -10.89
C SER A 12 5.90 3.52 -11.85
N LEU A 13 4.82 4.07 -12.41
CA LEU A 13 4.01 3.35 -13.40
C LEU A 13 4.79 3.10 -14.70
N VAL A 14 5.57 4.08 -15.17
CA VAL A 14 6.38 3.95 -16.39
C VAL A 14 7.46 2.88 -16.22
N VAL A 15 8.18 2.90 -15.10
CA VAL A 15 9.31 1.99 -14.84
C VAL A 15 8.83 0.59 -14.48
N TYR A 16 7.83 0.47 -13.59
CA TYR A 16 7.41 -0.81 -13.03
C TYR A 16 6.21 -1.44 -13.73
N GLY A 17 5.48 -0.68 -14.55
CA GLY A 17 4.33 -1.19 -15.31
C GLY A 17 4.71 -2.21 -16.38
N ILE A 18 5.95 -2.19 -16.88
CA ILE A 18 6.39 -3.06 -17.99
C ILE A 18 6.81 -4.46 -17.55
N TYR A 19 7.16 -4.68 -16.28
CA TYR A 19 7.73 -5.96 -15.84
C TYR A 19 7.00 -6.58 -14.64
N ASN A 20 5.89 -6.00 -14.20
CA ASN A 20 5.10 -6.54 -13.10
C ASN A 20 3.60 -6.36 -13.31
N TYR A 21 2.80 -7.15 -12.61
CA TYR A 21 1.34 -7.24 -12.71
C TYR A 21 0.60 -6.34 -11.71
N ASP A 22 1.31 -5.57 -10.88
CA ASP A 22 0.72 -4.69 -9.86
C ASP A 22 -0.26 -3.67 -10.46
N HIS A 23 -0.06 -3.23 -11.70
CA HIS A 23 -0.96 -2.29 -12.38
C HIS A 23 -2.34 -2.91 -12.69
N PHE A 24 -2.45 -4.22 -12.91
CA PHE A 24 -3.74 -4.90 -13.08
C PHE A 24 -4.53 -4.92 -11.77
N ALA A 25 -3.88 -5.30 -10.67
CA ALA A 25 -4.48 -5.27 -9.34
C ALA A 25 -4.94 -3.85 -8.98
N THR A 26 -4.08 -2.86 -9.22
CA THR A 26 -4.37 -1.43 -9.00
C THR A 26 -5.54 -0.92 -9.83
N ALA A 27 -5.61 -1.28 -11.12
CA ALA A 27 -6.73 -0.90 -11.97
C ALA A 27 -8.05 -1.48 -11.46
N LEU A 28 -8.04 -2.75 -11.03
CA LEU A 28 -9.22 -3.41 -10.44
C LEU A 28 -9.63 -2.80 -9.10
N VAL A 29 -8.67 -2.40 -8.24
CA VAL A 29 -8.97 -1.64 -7.02
C VAL A 29 -9.59 -0.28 -7.35
N GLY A 30 -9.05 0.45 -8.33
CA GLY A 30 -9.64 1.70 -8.81
C GLY A 30 -11.07 1.52 -9.33
N ALA A 31 -11.30 0.45 -10.10
CA ALA A 31 -12.64 0.09 -10.58
C ALA A 31 -13.57 -0.27 -9.42
N ALA A 32 -13.12 -1.05 -8.44
CA ALA A 32 -13.90 -1.41 -7.26
C ALA A 32 -14.35 -0.16 -6.49
N ILE A 33 -13.44 0.80 -6.27
CA ILE A 33 -13.76 2.08 -5.62
C ILE A 33 -14.79 2.84 -6.46
N ALA A 34 -14.57 3.00 -7.76
CA ALA A 34 -15.48 3.74 -8.64
C ALA A 34 -16.89 3.12 -8.65
N LEU A 35 -16.98 1.79 -8.80
CA LEU A 35 -18.23 1.03 -8.78
C LEU A 35 -18.95 1.16 -7.43
N PHE A 36 -18.22 1.16 -6.32
CA PHE A 36 -18.77 1.38 -4.99
C PHE A 36 -19.39 2.78 -4.87
N LEU A 37 -18.68 3.82 -5.33
CA LEU A 37 -19.14 5.20 -5.28
C LEU A 37 -20.39 5.45 -6.14
N ILE A 38 -20.51 4.77 -7.29
CA ILE A 38 -21.71 4.82 -8.14
C ILE A 38 -22.81 3.84 -7.72
N LYS A 39 -22.76 3.33 -6.49
CA LYS A 39 -23.79 2.47 -5.87
C LYS A 39 -24.03 1.15 -6.61
N LYS A 40 -22.96 0.54 -7.13
CA LYS A 40 -22.95 -0.83 -7.67
C LYS A 40 -22.09 -1.77 -6.80
N PRO A 41 -22.53 -2.11 -5.57
CA PRO A 41 -21.71 -2.84 -4.61
C PRO A 41 -21.35 -4.25 -5.06
N GLU A 42 -22.21 -4.94 -5.84
CA GLU A 42 -21.93 -6.28 -6.38
C GLU A 42 -20.73 -6.27 -7.32
N LEU A 43 -20.75 -5.37 -8.31
CA LEU A 43 -19.65 -5.24 -9.27
C LEU A 43 -18.37 -4.74 -8.57
N SER A 44 -18.53 -3.88 -7.55
CA SER A 44 -17.41 -3.46 -6.71
C SER A 44 -16.78 -4.63 -5.96
N GLY A 45 -17.60 -5.50 -5.35
CA GLY A 45 -17.17 -6.73 -4.71
C GLY A 45 -16.42 -7.63 -5.68
N LEU A 46 -16.98 -7.88 -6.86
CA LEU A 46 -16.35 -8.69 -7.91
C LEU A 46 -14.99 -8.13 -8.33
N ALA A 47 -14.91 -6.82 -8.61
CA ALA A 47 -13.65 -6.17 -8.99
C ALA A 47 -12.60 -6.22 -7.86
N SER A 48 -13.03 -6.02 -6.62
CA SER A 48 -12.16 -6.11 -5.43
C SER A 48 -11.63 -7.53 -5.20
N GLY A 49 -12.47 -8.54 -5.44
CA GLY A 49 -12.11 -9.96 -5.40
C GLY A 49 -11.14 -10.34 -6.50
N LEU A 50 -11.38 -9.90 -7.74
CA LEU A 50 -10.43 -10.09 -8.84
C LEU A 50 -9.08 -9.41 -8.54
N ALA A 51 -9.09 -8.20 -7.96
CA ALA A 51 -7.86 -7.55 -7.53
C ALA A 51 -7.11 -8.39 -6.48
N PHE A 52 -7.84 -9.03 -5.56
CA PHE A 52 -7.28 -9.88 -4.51
C PHE A 52 -6.56 -11.08 -5.11
N ALA A 53 -7.13 -11.69 -6.16
CA ALA A 53 -6.53 -12.80 -6.88
C ALA A 53 -5.20 -12.42 -7.57
N PHE A 54 -5.06 -11.18 -8.04
CA PHE A 54 -3.77 -10.67 -8.55
C PHE A 54 -2.79 -10.37 -7.41
N LYS A 55 -3.26 -9.65 -6.38
CA LYS A 55 -2.46 -9.25 -5.21
C LYS A 55 -3.34 -9.13 -3.97
N LEU A 56 -2.91 -9.73 -2.88
CA LEU A 56 -3.67 -9.81 -1.62
C LEU A 56 -3.98 -8.45 -0.95
N TYR A 57 -3.34 -7.34 -1.37
CA TYR A 57 -3.48 -6.05 -0.71
C TYR A 57 -4.89 -5.45 -0.81
N SER A 58 -5.71 -5.85 -1.80
CA SER A 58 -7.12 -5.42 -1.83
C SER A 58 -7.93 -6.01 -0.65
N GLY A 59 -7.40 -7.01 0.05
CA GLY A 59 -7.95 -7.48 1.32
C GLY A 59 -7.93 -6.40 2.42
N LEU A 60 -7.03 -5.41 2.32
CA LEU A 60 -6.95 -4.28 3.27
C LEU A 60 -8.13 -3.30 3.12
N ILE A 61 -8.74 -3.23 1.93
CA ILE A 61 -9.85 -2.30 1.66
C ILE A 61 -11.22 -2.98 1.85
N LEU A 62 -11.27 -4.31 1.84
CA LEU A 62 -12.51 -5.07 2.01
C LEU A 62 -13.28 -4.70 3.29
N PRO A 63 -12.66 -4.65 4.50
CA PRO A 63 -13.39 -4.26 5.71
C PRO A 63 -13.98 -2.85 5.62
N LEU A 64 -13.30 -1.92 4.95
CA LEU A 64 -13.75 -0.54 4.81
C LEU A 64 -15.03 -0.44 3.97
N PHE A 65 -15.11 -1.19 2.87
CA PHE A 65 -16.34 -1.24 2.07
C PHE A 65 -17.51 -1.89 2.83
N LEU A 66 -17.25 -2.99 3.55
CA LEU A 66 -18.27 -3.66 4.36
C LEU A 66 -18.80 -2.75 5.48
N MET A 67 -17.94 -1.94 6.11
CA MET A 67 -18.32 -0.97 7.14
C MET A 67 -19.17 0.18 6.59
N GLU A 68 -18.92 0.61 5.35
CA GLU A 68 -19.67 1.70 4.71
C GLU A 68 -21.08 1.27 4.25
N LEU A 69 -21.27 -0.03 3.99
CA LEU A 69 -22.59 -0.60 3.70
C LEU A 69 -23.44 -0.63 4.98
N ARG A 70 -24.66 -0.10 4.90
CA ARG A 70 -25.57 0.01 6.05
C ARG A 70 -26.35 -1.28 6.31
N ASP A 71 -26.71 -1.99 5.24
CA ASP A 71 -27.58 -3.14 5.29
C ASP A 71 -26.81 -4.47 5.23
N ASN A 72 -27.28 -5.48 5.97
CA ASN A 72 -26.62 -6.78 6.05
C ASN A 72 -26.75 -7.61 4.77
N LEU A 73 -27.85 -7.48 4.01
CA LEU A 73 -27.97 -8.14 2.71
C LEU A 73 -27.00 -7.53 1.70
N GLN A 74 -26.81 -6.20 1.72
CA GLN A 74 -25.79 -5.56 0.89
C GLN A 74 -24.37 -6.01 1.26
N ARG A 75 -24.06 -6.13 2.56
CA ARG A 75 -22.76 -6.66 3.02
C ARG A 75 -22.53 -8.09 2.57
N LEU A 76 -23.54 -8.95 2.72
CA LEU A 76 -23.48 -10.33 2.28
C LEU A 76 -23.31 -10.42 0.76
N SER A 77 -24.12 -9.67 0.00
CA SER A 77 -24.03 -9.58 -1.46
C SER A 77 -22.62 -9.15 -1.90
N TYR A 78 -22.11 -8.05 -1.35
CA TYR A 78 -20.75 -7.58 -1.61
C TYR A 78 -19.70 -8.68 -1.35
N PHE A 79 -19.78 -9.34 -0.20
CA PHE A 79 -18.83 -10.38 0.19
C PHE A 79 -18.91 -11.61 -0.71
N VAL A 80 -20.12 -12.04 -1.12
CA VAL A 80 -20.31 -13.13 -2.08
C VAL A 80 -19.67 -12.79 -3.42
N PHE A 81 -19.91 -11.59 -3.97
CA PHE A 81 -19.28 -11.19 -5.23
C PHE A 81 -17.76 -11.05 -5.11
N PHE A 82 -17.25 -10.59 -3.95
CA PHE A 82 -15.82 -10.62 -3.65
C PHE A 82 -15.26 -12.06 -3.69
N LEU A 83 -15.93 -13.01 -3.04
CA LEU A 83 -15.53 -14.42 -3.06
C LEU A 83 -15.61 -15.02 -4.46
N LEU A 84 -16.56 -14.62 -5.29
CA LEU A 84 -16.62 -15.05 -6.70
C LEU A 84 -15.42 -14.52 -7.49
N GLY A 85 -15.06 -13.25 -7.33
CA GLY A 85 -13.91 -12.64 -8.00
C GLY A 85 -12.57 -13.23 -7.54
N ALA A 86 -12.39 -13.42 -6.24
CA ALA A 86 -11.16 -13.97 -5.67
C ALA A 86 -11.06 -15.49 -5.85
N GLY A 87 -12.18 -16.20 -5.62
CA GLY A 87 -12.22 -17.64 -5.49
C GLY A 87 -12.04 -18.37 -6.82
N VAL A 88 -12.62 -17.88 -7.92
CA VAL A 88 -12.55 -18.59 -9.22
C VAL A 88 -11.09 -18.84 -9.67
N PRO A 89 -10.18 -17.86 -9.67
CA PRO A 89 -8.77 -18.10 -9.98
C PRO A 89 -8.08 -19.07 -9.01
N TYR A 90 -8.30 -18.91 -7.70
CA TYR A 90 -7.65 -19.76 -6.70
C TYR A 90 -8.19 -21.19 -6.71
N ILE A 91 -9.48 -21.41 -6.95
CA ILE A 91 -10.07 -22.75 -7.04
C ILE A 91 -9.45 -23.51 -8.21
N ALA A 92 -9.33 -22.88 -9.38
CA ALA A 92 -8.66 -23.50 -10.52
C ALA A 92 -7.21 -23.89 -10.18
N GLN A 93 -6.47 -23.00 -9.50
CA GLN A 93 -5.11 -23.27 -9.05
C GLN A 93 -5.05 -24.42 -8.03
N ILE A 94 -5.95 -24.47 -7.05
CA ILE A 94 -6.00 -25.51 -6.00
C ILE A 94 -6.37 -26.87 -6.59
N VAL A 95 -7.30 -26.92 -7.55
CA VAL A 95 -7.69 -28.16 -8.23
C VAL A 95 -6.52 -28.73 -9.02
N LEU A 96 -5.73 -27.89 -9.70
CA LEU A 96 -4.56 -28.31 -10.47
C LEU A 96 -3.34 -28.62 -9.58
N ASN A 97 -3.16 -27.86 -8.50
CA ASN A 97 -2.08 -28.03 -7.53
C ASN A 97 -2.59 -27.72 -6.10
N PRO A 98 -3.02 -28.75 -5.34
CA PRO A 98 -3.52 -28.58 -3.97
C PRO A 98 -2.50 -28.00 -2.98
N SER A 99 -1.19 -28.21 -3.19
CA SER A 99 -0.15 -27.67 -2.30
C SER A 99 0.20 -26.21 -2.59
N SER A 100 -0.29 -25.64 -3.69
CA SER A 100 0.11 -24.31 -4.18
C SER A 100 -0.08 -23.19 -3.16
N ILE A 101 -1.15 -23.22 -2.34
CA ILE A 101 -1.37 -22.23 -1.29
C ILE A 101 -0.32 -22.36 -0.18
N ALA A 102 -0.04 -23.57 0.29
CA ALA A 102 0.97 -23.81 1.31
C ALA A 102 2.38 -23.46 0.82
N GLU A 103 2.67 -23.76 -0.45
CA GLU A 103 3.92 -23.38 -1.12
C GLU A 103 4.06 -21.86 -1.23
N PHE A 104 3.00 -21.15 -1.62
CA PHE A 104 2.97 -19.70 -1.66
C PHE A 104 3.37 -19.10 -0.30
N PHE A 105 2.74 -19.52 0.80
CA PHE A 105 3.07 -18.99 2.12
C PHE A 105 4.48 -19.38 2.59
N ARG A 106 4.90 -20.63 2.34
CA ARG A 106 6.25 -21.11 2.69
C ARG A 106 7.33 -20.33 1.95
N TYR A 107 7.12 -20.06 0.66
CA TYR A 107 8.05 -19.29 -0.16
C TYR A 107 8.20 -17.86 0.35
N HIS A 108 7.10 -17.16 0.61
CA HIS A 108 7.14 -15.77 1.10
C HIS A 108 7.62 -15.65 2.54
N TYR A 109 7.38 -16.65 3.40
CA TYR A 109 7.91 -16.67 4.76
C TYR A 109 9.45 -16.63 4.79
N GLY A 110 10.09 -17.27 3.79
CA GLY A 110 11.54 -17.31 3.64
C GLY A 110 12.18 -15.99 3.22
N TRP A 111 11.43 -15.01 2.73
CA TRP A 111 11.99 -13.75 2.22
C TRP A 111 12.59 -12.90 3.35
N GLY A 112 13.72 -12.27 3.09
CA GLY A 112 14.31 -11.28 4.01
C GLY A 112 13.55 -9.95 3.99
N LEU A 113 14.02 -9.00 4.80
CA LEU A 113 13.64 -7.61 4.70
C LEU A 113 14.15 -7.05 3.39
N GLU A 114 13.27 -6.41 2.64
CA GLU A 114 13.59 -5.74 1.39
C GLU A 114 12.96 -4.35 1.41
N ASN A 115 13.81 -3.32 1.39
CA ASN A 115 13.38 -1.92 1.39
C ASN A 115 12.49 -1.51 2.57
N ALA A 116 12.59 -2.25 3.68
CA ALA A 116 11.94 -1.96 4.95
C ALA A 116 12.80 -0.99 5.76
N TRP A 117 12.26 0.19 6.09
CA TRP A 117 13.03 1.27 6.73
C TRP A 117 13.59 0.89 8.12
N TYR A 118 12.99 -0.08 8.80
CA TYR A 118 13.48 -0.54 10.10
C TYR A 118 14.67 -1.51 10.00
N ILE A 119 15.15 -1.84 8.79
CA ILE A 119 16.45 -2.51 8.63
C ILE A 119 17.60 -1.68 9.24
N TRP A 120 17.44 -0.37 9.30
CA TRP A 120 18.36 0.56 9.97
C TRP A 120 18.39 0.42 11.51
N ILE A 121 17.37 -0.23 12.10
CA ILE A 121 17.30 -0.53 13.53
C ILE A 121 17.86 -1.92 13.81
N PHE A 122 17.45 -2.91 13.00
CA PHE A 122 17.78 -4.32 13.25
C PHE A 122 19.08 -4.78 12.57
N GLY A 123 19.60 -4.04 11.60
CA GLY A 123 20.89 -4.25 10.95
C GLY A 123 21.00 -5.46 10.02
N LYS A 124 20.01 -6.35 9.98
CA LYS A 124 20.05 -7.61 9.22
C LYS A 124 18.74 -7.87 8.48
N SER A 125 18.85 -8.32 7.24
CA SER A 125 17.69 -8.61 6.38
C SER A 125 16.96 -9.90 6.79
N ASP A 126 17.64 -10.86 7.38
CA ASP A 126 17.05 -12.15 7.81
C ASP A 126 16.43 -12.12 9.21
N SER A 127 16.49 -10.97 9.90
CA SER A 127 16.08 -10.83 11.31
C SER A 127 14.60 -11.21 11.55
N PRO A 128 14.32 -12.29 12.32
CA PRO A 128 12.95 -12.67 12.65
C PRO A 128 12.24 -11.62 13.51
N SER A 129 12.96 -10.98 14.44
CA SER A 129 12.41 -9.93 15.30
C SER A 129 11.99 -8.70 14.48
N ALA A 130 12.73 -8.37 13.41
CA ALA A 130 12.37 -7.29 12.52
C ALA A 130 11.09 -7.59 11.72
N LYS A 131 10.92 -8.82 11.25
CA LYS A 131 9.67 -9.26 10.58
C LYS A 131 8.47 -9.15 11.52
N ILE A 132 8.61 -9.63 12.77
CA ILE A 132 7.56 -9.55 13.79
C ILE A 132 7.23 -8.08 14.11
N PHE A 133 8.25 -7.23 14.25
CA PHE A 133 8.07 -5.79 14.45
C PHE A 133 7.25 -5.16 13.31
N GLY A 134 7.61 -5.44 12.06
CA GLY A 134 6.88 -4.97 10.89
C GLY A 134 5.41 -5.40 10.87
N LEU A 135 5.16 -6.70 11.10
CA LEU A 135 3.80 -7.24 11.16
C LEU A 135 2.98 -6.63 12.30
N ALA A 136 3.57 -6.48 13.49
CA ALA A 136 2.90 -5.87 14.64
C ALA A 136 2.58 -4.39 14.40
N LEU A 137 3.53 -3.64 13.83
CA LEU A 137 3.32 -2.25 13.45
C LEU A 137 2.23 -2.12 12.39
N GLY A 138 2.23 -2.99 11.37
CA GLY A 138 1.22 -3.01 10.32
C GLY A 138 -0.16 -3.32 10.85
N ALA A 139 -0.29 -4.37 11.68
CA ALA A 139 -1.54 -4.71 12.33
C ALA A 139 -2.07 -3.53 13.16
N TYR A 140 -1.22 -2.90 13.97
CA TYR A 140 -1.60 -1.73 14.76
C TYR A 140 -2.10 -0.58 13.87
N LEU A 141 -1.31 -0.17 12.87
CA LEU A 141 -1.65 0.97 12.02
C LEU A 141 -2.92 0.72 11.20
N VAL A 142 -3.07 -0.47 10.61
CA VAL A 142 -4.26 -0.83 9.82
C VAL A 142 -5.51 -0.89 10.71
N LEU A 143 -5.42 -1.49 11.90
CA LEU A 143 -6.55 -1.50 12.85
C LEU A 143 -6.93 -0.07 13.28
N ARG A 144 -5.94 0.80 13.50
CA ARG A 144 -6.20 2.22 13.80
C ARG A 144 -6.96 2.92 12.66
N VAL A 145 -6.66 2.59 11.40
CA VAL A 145 -7.39 3.11 10.24
C VAL A 145 -8.82 2.54 10.15
N TYR A 146 -9.02 1.29 10.56
CA TYR A 146 -10.36 0.69 10.55
C TYR A 146 -11.29 1.30 11.59
N VAL A 147 -10.77 1.80 12.72
CA VAL A 147 -11.58 2.41 13.78
C VAL A 147 -11.62 3.93 13.76
N MET A 148 -10.84 4.59 12.88
CA MET A 148 -10.88 6.05 12.77
C MET A 148 -12.10 6.51 11.97
N ASP A 149 -12.59 7.69 12.34
CA ASP A 149 -13.51 8.45 11.52
C ASP A 149 -12.77 9.07 10.32
N GLY A 150 -13.48 9.18 9.21
CA GLY A 150 -12.99 9.84 8.01
C GLY A 150 -13.64 9.29 6.75
N SER A 151 -13.40 9.97 5.63
CA SER A 151 -13.92 9.55 4.34
C SER A 151 -13.39 8.15 3.95
N LEU A 152 -14.23 7.38 3.24
CA LEU A 152 -13.86 6.05 2.74
C LEU A 152 -12.55 6.07 1.95
N LEU A 153 -12.37 7.07 1.07
CA LEU A 153 -11.17 7.20 0.24
C LEU A 153 -9.91 7.46 1.06
N SER A 154 -10.01 8.25 2.13
CA SER A 154 -8.89 8.51 3.03
C SER A 154 -8.55 7.28 3.85
N ARG A 155 -9.56 6.55 4.36
CA ARG A 155 -9.33 5.28 5.06
C ARG A 155 -8.70 4.23 4.14
N CYS A 156 -9.15 4.12 2.89
CA CYS A 156 -8.51 3.21 1.93
C CYS A 156 -7.05 3.61 1.63
N PHE A 157 -6.77 4.90 1.41
CA PHE A 157 -5.41 5.40 1.22
C PHE A 157 -4.52 5.10 2.43
N LEU A 158 -5.02 5.38 3.64
CA LEU A 158 -4.29 5.16 4.88
C LEU A 158 -4.06 3.67 5.16
N ALA A 159 -5.00 2.78 4.84
CA ALA A 159 -4.83 1.34 5.04
C ALA A 159 -3.70 0.78 4.15
N VAL A 160 -3.68 1.16 2.87
CA VAL A 160 -2.59 0.77 1.95
C VAL A 160 -1.27 1.41 2.38
N THR A 161 -1.27 2.69 2.72
CA THR A 161 -0.09 3.41 3.21
C THR A 161 0.48 2.78 4.48
N ALA A 162 -0.38 2.44 5.45
CA ALA A 162 0.01 1.78 6.69
C ALA A 162 0.66 0.42 6.44
N TRP A 163 0.10 -0.37 5.53
CA TRP A 163 0.66 -1.65 5.13
C TRP A 163 2.02 -1.50 4.46
N LEU A 164 2.14 -0.62 3.46
CA LEU A 164 3.41 -0.37 2.76
C LEU A 164 4.50 0.15 3.70
N PHE A 165 4.14 1.03 4.64
CA PHE A 165 5.06 1.59 5.62
C PHE A 165 5.60 0.56 6.62
N SER A 166 4.85 -0.50 6.89
CA SER A 166 5.18 -1.50 7.93
C SER A 166 5.67 -2.84 7.36
N SER A 167 5.39 -3.12 6.09
CA SER A 167 5.77 -4.37 5.41
C SER A 167 7.28 -4.59 5.45
N TYR A 168 7.70 -5.81 5.77
CA TYR A 168 9.13 -6.19 5.71
C TYR A 168 9.61 -6.35 4.28
N ILE A 169 8.69 -6.49 3.32
CA ILE A 169 8.98 -6.43 1.90
C ILE A 169 8.19 -5.27 1.31
N PHE A 170 8.89 -4.23 0.88
CA PHE A 170 8.29 -3.12 0.17
C PHE A 170 9.05 -2.86 -1.14
N THR A 171 8.91 -3.81 -2.06
CA THR A 171 9.48 -3.72 -3.41
C THR A 171 8.97 -2.46 -4.16
N PRO A 172 9.78 -1.82 -5.02
CA PRO A 172 9.43 -0.53 -5.62
C PRO A 172 8.11 -0.47 -6.41
N GLN A 173 7.75 -1.56 -7.10
CA GLN A 173 6.48 -1.70 -7.83
C GLN A 173 5.23 -1.45 -6.97
N MET A 174 5.29 -1.71 -5.66
CA MET A 174 4.11 -1.63 -4.78
C MET A 174 3.63 -0.19 -4.59
N VAL A 175 4.45 0.82 -4.93
CA VAL A 175 4.02 2.23 -4.96
C VAL A 175 2.87 2.45 -5.96
N ILE A 176 2.77 1.63 -7.00
CA ILE A 176 1.65 1.68 -7.96
C ILE A 176 0.30 1.48 -7.26
N TRP A 177 0.24 0.77 -6.13
CA TRP A 177 -1.00 0.53 -5.37
C TRP A 177 -1.66 1.81 -4.87
N LEU A 178 -0.88 2.89 -4.71
CA LEU A 178 -1.37 4.17 -4.21
C LEU A 178 -2.07 5.00 -5.30
N LEU A 179 -1.78 4.77 -6.58
CA LEU A 179 -2.25 5.62 -7.69
C LEU A 179 -3.76 5.90 -7.72
N PRO A 180 -4.67 4.90 -7.64
CA PRO A 180 -6.11 5.15 -7.71
C PRO A 180 -6.61 5.96 -6.51
N LEU A 181 -5.93 5.85 -5.37
CA LEU A 181 -6.28 6.52 -4.12
C LEU A 181 -5.69 7.94 -4.07
N LEU A 182 -4.47 8.12 -4.58
CA LEU A 182 -3.74 9.38 -4.61
C LEU A 182 -4.53 10.49 -5.31
N VAL A 183 -5.29 10.14 -6.36
CA VAL A 183 -6.11 11.10 -7.12
C VAL A 183 -7.16 11.79 -6.22
N ALA A 184 -7.61 11.10 -5.17
CA ALA A 184 -8.54 11.65 -4.19
C ALA A 184 -7.85 12.43 -3.04
N GLN A 185 -6.54 12.24 -2.84
CA GLN A 185 -5.83 12.70 -1.65
C GLN A 185 -4.93 13.92 -1.93
N ARG A 186 -5.57 15.08 -2.13
CA ARG A 186 -4.84 16.34 -2.40
C ARG A 186 -3.86 16.73 -1.29
N SER A 187 -4.15 16.35 -0.04
CA SER A 187 -3.29 16.57 1.12
C SER A 187 -2.00 15.76 1.08
N ALA A 188 -1.88 14.74 0.23
CA ALA A 188 -0.66 13.94 0.08
C ALA A 188 0.13 14.29 -1.20
N LEU A 189 -0.50 14.94 -2.18
CA LEU A 189 0.07 15.14 -3.53
C LEU A 189 1.40 15.88 -3.56
N TYR A 190 1.66 16.81 -2.63
CA TYR A 190 2.90 17.59 -2.65
C TYR A 190 4.14 16.77 -2.23
N LEU A 191 3.95 15.59 -1.61
CA LEU A 191 5.03 14.65 -1.28
C LEU A 191 5.21 13.58 -2.35
N TRP A 192 4.27 13.47 -3.30
CA TRP A 192 4.32 12.47 -4.37
C TRP A 192 5.61 12.52 -5.19
N PRO A 193 6.15 13.69 -5.62
CA PRO A 193 7.41 13.72 -6.34
C PRO A 193 8.59 13.16 -5.54
N ALA A 194 8.64 13.41 -4.23
CA ALA A 194 9.69 12.89 -3.37
C ALA A 194 9.60 11.36 -3.24
N LEU A 195 8.37 10.83 -3.07
CA LEU A 195 8.12 9.39 -3.08
C LEU A 195 8.56 8.74 -4.41
N GLU A 196 8.19 9.34 -5.54
CA GLU A 196 8.48 8.80 -6.88
C GLU A 196 9.98 8.79 -7.19
N ILE A 197 10.68 9.91 -6.94
CA ILE A 197 12.12 10.02 -7.20
C ILE A 197 12.89 9.01 -6.36
N THR A 198 12.56 8.91 -5.07
CA THR A 198 13.22 7.95 -4.17
C THR A 198 12.88 6.51 -4.57
N ASN A 199 11.63 6.21 -4.92
CA ASN A 199 11.21 4.87 -5.32
C ASN A 199 11.83 4.41 -6.65
N VAL A 200 11.93 5.27 -7.65
CA VAL A 200 12.64 4.96 -8.91
C VAL A 200 14.15 4.85 -8.66
N GLY A 201 14.70 5.71 -7.81
CA GLY A 201 16.12 5.65 -7.45
C GLY A 201 16.53 4.29 -6.86
N ILE A 202 15.65 3.62 -6.11
CA ILE A 202 15.94 2.29 -5.54
C ILE A 202 16.36 1.32 -6.64
N ILE A 203 15.54 1.13 -7.69
CA ILE A 203 15.88 0.17 -8.75
C ILE A 203 17.08 0.62 -9.59
N MET A 204 17.24 1.93 -9.79
CA MET A 204 18.35 2.50 -10.56
C MET A 204 19.71 2.29 -9.88
N THR A 205 19.71 2.12 -8.56
CA THR A 205 20.92 1.87 -7.76
C THR A 205 21.05 0.41 -7.32
N TRP A 206 19.97 -0.38 -7.38
CA TRP A 206 19.90 -1.74 -6.86
C TRP A 206 20.99 -2.66 -7.41
N PHE A 207 21.18 -2.66 -8.73
CA PHE A 207 22.12 -3.56 -9.40
C PHE A 207 23.57 -3.06 -9.38
N GLY A 208 23.84 -1.89 -8.81
CA GLY A 208 25.18 -1.34 -8.63
C GLY A 208 25.87 -1.83 -7.35
N GLU A 209 25.14 -2.48 -6.45
CA GLU A 209 25.61 -2.89 -5.13
C GLU A 209 25.73 -4.41 -5.04
N TYR A 210 26.76 -4.89 -4.34
CA TYR A 210 26.92 -6.33 -4.07
C TYR A 210 25.84 -6.86 -3.12
N ASP A 211 25.54 -6.09 -2.07
CA ASP A 211 24.48 -6.40 -1.11
C ASP A 211 23.49 -5.22 -1.02
N PRO A 212 22.51 -5.14 -1.94
CA PRO A 212 21.59 -4.01 -2.03
C PRO A 212 20.61 -3.90 -0.86
N VAL A 213 20.54 -4.92 0.01
CA VAL A 213 19.71 -4.89 1.22
C VAL A 213 20.49 -4.44 2.46
N MET A 214 21.81 -4.26 2.38
CA MET A 214 22.61 -3.78 3.51
C MET A 214 22.27 -2.31 3.86
N PRO A 215 22.04 -1.97 5.14
CA PRO A 215 21.90 -0.58 5.57
C PRO A 215 23.11 0.27 5.16
N GLY A 216 22.85 1.50 4.72
CA GLY A 216 23.91 2.41 4.25
C GLY A 216 24.17 2.35 2.74
N THR A 217 23.72 1.31 2.05
CA THR A 217 23.79 1.27 0.58
C THR A 217 22.83 2.27 -0.06
N PRO A 218 23.11 2.77 -1.27
CA PRO A 218 22.24 3.72 -1.96
C PRO A 218 20.77 3.27 -2.07
N PRO A 219 20.45 2.00 -2.42
CA PRO A 219 19.06 1.52 -2.43
C PRO A 219 18.38 1.64 -1.07
N GLN A 220 19.07 1.32 0.03
CA GLN A 220 18.48 1.39 1.37
C GLN A 220 18.35 2.82 1.91
N ILE A 221 19.24 3.73 1.51
CA ILE A 221 19.07 5.17 1.79
C ILE A 221 17.82 5.69 1.07
N LEU A 222 17.65 5.35 -0.21
CA LEU A 222 16.49 5.76 -1.00
C LEU A 222 15.20 5.11 -0.47
N ALA A 223 15.25 3.86 -0.03
CA ALA A 223 14.13 3.20 0.64
C ALA A 223 13.72 3.88 1.95
N LEU A 224 14.68 4.34 2.75
CA LEU A 224 14.42 5.12 3.97
C LEU A 224 13.77 6.47 3.65
N LEU A 225 14.32 7.21 2.68
CA LEU A 225 13.74 8.49 2.24
C LEU A 225 12.32 8.32 1.67
N ARG A 226 12.10 7.25 0.90
CA ARG A 226 10.76 6.85 0.41
C ARG A 226 9.81 6.57 1.57
N ALA A 227 10.25 5.84 2.59
CA ALA A 227 9.42 5.55 3.76
C ALA A 227 9.08 6.82 4.55
N VAL A 228 10.01 7.76 4.68
CA VAL A 228 9.74 9.09 5.28
C VAL A 228 8.69 9.83 4.46
N ALA A 229 8.83 9.90 3.14
CA ALA A 229 7.84 10.55 2.27
C ALA A 229 6.46 9.89 2.41
N LEU A 230 6.40 8.55 2.38
CA LEU A 230 5.17 7.78 2.56
C LEU A 230 4.51 8.01 3.94
N GLY A 231 5.30 8.01 5.01
CA GLY A 231 4.82 8.28 6.36
C GLY A 231 4.25 9.70 6.49
N LEU A 232 4.93 10.70 5.93
CA LEU A 232 4.44 12.07 5.89
C LEU A 232 3.17 12.23 5.03
N MET A 233 3.03 11.47 3.94
CA MET A 233 1.79 11.41 3.16
C MET A 233 0.64 10.85 4.00
N GLY A 234 0.87 9.75 4.71
CA GLY A 234 -0.11 9.14 5.62
C GLY A 234 -0.54 10.11 6.72
N LEU A 235 0.42 10.73 7.42
CA LEU A 235 0.12 11.75 8.43
C LEU A 235 -0.67 12.93 7.84
N SER A 236 -0.31 13.40 6.65
CA SER A 236 -1.00 14.50 5.99
C SER A 236 -2.47 14.19 5.74
N VAL A 237 -2.79 12.99 5.26
CA VAL A 237 -4.18 12.55 5.05
C VAL A 237 -4.89 12.38 6.39
N TYR A 238 -4.25 11.74 7.37
CA TYR A 238 -4.83 11.50 8.71
C TYR A 238 -5.24 12.80 9.41
N TYR A 239 -4.35 13.79 9.42
CA TYR A 239 -4.63 15.08 10.08
C TYR A 239 -5.58 15.96 9.27
N HIS A 240 -5.59 15.82 7.94
CA HIS A 240 -6.57 16.49 7.11
C HIS A 240 -8.01 16.07 7.46
N GLU A 241 -8.24 14.77 7.67
CA GLU A 241 -9.55 14.26 8.11
C GLU A 241 -9.95 14.76 9.51
N LYS A 242 -8.97 15.17 10.33
CA LYS A 242 -9.21 15.82 11.64
C LYS A 242 -9.38 17.34 11.56
N GLY A 243 -9.41 17.92 10.36
CA GLY A 243 -9.52 19.38 10.17
C GLY A 243 -8.23 20.16 10.43
N GLU A 244 -7.09 19.48 10.60
CA GLU A 244 -5.79 20.13 10.76
C GLU A 244 -5.12 20.35 9.40
N SER A 245 -4.35 21.44 9.28
CA SER A 245 -3.61 21.75 8.05
C SER A 245 -2.35 20.87 7.95
N PRO A 246 -2.21 20.03 6.90
CA PRO A 246 -1.04 19.16 6.74
C PRO A 246 0.28 19.93 6.66
N LYS A 247 0.25 21.11 6.02
CA LYS A 247 1.41 22.00 5.89
C LYS A 247 1.87 22.56 7.23
N LYS A 248 0.92 22.92 8.11
CA LYS A 248 1.25 23.41 9.47
C LYS A 248 1.85 22.30 10.32
N LEU A 249 1.36 21.07 10.19
CA LEU A 249 1.92 19.92 10.89
C LEU A 249 3.36 19.64 10.44
N LEU A 250 3.62 19.60 9.13
CA LEU A 250 4.97 19.44 8.61
C LEU A 250 5.91 20.54 9.10
N PHE A 251 5.46 21.79 9.04
CA PHE A 251 6.24 22.91 9.57
C PHE A 251 6.53 22.75 11.06
N ARG A 252 5.57 22.25 11.85
CA ARG A 252 5.75 21.95 13.28
C ARG A 252 6.77 20.83 13.51
N ILE A 253 6.71 19.75 12.74
CA ILE A 253 7.65 18.62 12.85
C ILE A 253 9.07 19.10 12.49
N LEU A 254 9.21 19.85 11.39
CA LEU A 254 10.50 20.37 10.94
C LEU A 254 11.07 21.42 11.88
N SER A 255 10.23 22.29 12.46
CA SER A 255 10.66 23.32 13.44
C SER A 255 10.94 22.77 14.84
N MET A 256 10.45 21.58 15.19
CA MET A 256 10.83 20.90 16.45
C MET A 256 12.30 20.48 16.45
N GLY A 257 12.88 20.19 15.27
CA GLY A 257 14.31 19.89 15.12
C GLY A 257 15.25 21.07 15.40
N HIS A 258 14.74 22.31 15.43
CA HIS A 258 15.53 23.52 15.73
C HIS A 258 15.46 23.97 17.19
N ARG A 259 14.66 23.33 18.05
CA ARG A 259 14.55 23.70 19.48
C ARG A 259 15.46 22.90 20.42
N TYR A 260 16.25 21.98 19.87
CA TYR A 260 17.16 21.12 20.64
C TYR A 260 18.62 21.20 20.13
N VAL A 261 18.98 22.28 19.44
CA VAL A 261 20.37 22.64 19.10
C VAL A 261 20.76 23.90 19.85
#